data_AF-A0A7S3MST5-F1
#
_entry.id   AF-A0A7S3MST5-F1
#
_cell.length_a   1.000
_cell.length_b   1.000
_cell.length_c   1.000
_cell.angle_alpha   90.00
_cell.angle_beta   90.00
_cell.angle_gamma   90.00
#
_symmetry.space_group_name_H-M   'P 1'
#
loop_
_entity.id
_entity.type
_entity.pdbx_description
1 polymer ?
#
loop_
_entity_poly.entity_id
_entity_poly.type
_entity_poly.pdbx_seq_one_letter_code
_entity_poly.pdbx_strand_id
1 'polypeptide(L)'
;MMGSVFSKPILAWGRRRSILLSNAIIFVMTIPYFFAYNLYVLASTRFVIGVCSAFIINATSCYIGEAVPSEYQTTIGTTINTGLVSGIFITSGFNLALPYWTAEEDPPAGAEDSYLWRISFSLQLGSVAISSIFWLFFFRNEPLKFLISKAERDGMNSSAHEEASRVLRENYELMAGEQSEMDAYADVSRAIQQEAGSQ
;
A
#
# COMPACT_ATOMS: atom_id res chain seq x y z
N MET A 1 11.26 8.34 6.50
CA MET A 1 10.97 9.52 7.33
C MET A 1 10.36 10.68 6.53
N MET A 2 10.92 11.12 5.40
CA MET A 2 10.28 12.18 4.57
C MET A 2 8.87 11.78 4.07
N GLY A 3 8.74 10.60 3.44
CA GLY A 3 7.42 10.12 2.96
C GLY A 3 6.39 9.89 4.07
N SER A 4 6.80 9.57 5.30
CA SER A 4 5.84 9.40 6.41
C SER A 4 5.30 10.73 6.94
N VAL A 5 6.04 11.83 6.79
CA VAL A 5 5.58 13.17 7.19
C VAL A 5 4.51 13.70 6.22
N PHE A 6 4.71 13.47 4.92
CA PHE A 6 3.78 13.91 3.88
C PHE A 6 2.64 12.92 3.59
N SER A 7 2.57 11.78 4.29
CA SER A 7 1.55 10.77 4.00
C SER A 7 0.15 11.19 4.46
N LYS A 8 0.02 12.06 5.48
CA LYS A 8 -1.28 12.45 6.05
C LYS A 8 -2.32 12.99 5.05
N PRO A 9 -2.01 13.95 4.15
CA PRO A 9 -2.98 14.46 3.18
C PRO A 9 -3.42 13.39 2.16
N ILE A 10 -2.48 12.55 1.72
CA ILE A 10 -2.77 11.43 0.81
C ILE A 10 -3.63 10.38 1.53
N LEU A 11 -3.30 10.16 2.81
CA LEU A 11 -4.05 9.51 3.89
C LEU A 11 -5.56 9.75 3.82
N ALA A 12 -5.88 11.03 3.86
CA ALA A 12 -7.25 11.53 3.93
C ALA A 12 -8.06 11.27 2.66
N TRP A 13 -7.40 11.03 1.52
CA TRP A 13 -8.10 10.78 0.26
C TRP A 13 -8.72 9.38 0.23
N GLY A 14 -8.01 8.37 0.73
CA GLY A 14 -8.44 6.98 0.82
C GLY A 14 -7.26 6.04 1.01
N ARG A 15 -7.43 4.96 1.78
CA ARG A 15 -6.31 4.07 2.15
C ARG A 15 -5.96 3.20 0.95
N ARG A 16 -6.96 2.54 0.37
CA ARG A 16 -6.81 1.74 -0.84
C ARG A 16 -6.38 2.60 -2.02
N ARG A 17 -7.01 3.75 -2.22
CA ARG A 17 -6.67 4.68 -3.32
C ARG A 17 -5.22 5.15 -3.25
N SER A 18 -4.72 5.43 -2.05
CA SER A 18 -3.32 5.80 -1.83
C SER A 18 -2.34 4.69 -2.17
N ILE A 19 -2.66 3.44 -1.82
CA ILE A 19 -1.84 2.26 -2.16
C ILE A 19 -1.79 2.06 -3.67
N LEU A 20 -2.93 2.10 -4.34
CA LEU A 20 -3.01 1.94 -5.80
C LEU A 20 -2.28 3.06 -6.55
N LEU A 21 -2.43 4.32 -6.13
CA LEU A 21 -1.69 5.45 -6.72
C LEU A 21 -0.19 5.27 -6.53
N SER A 22 0.24 4.90 -5.33
CA SER A 22 1.66 4.71 -5.01
C SER A 22 2.25 3.56 -5.84
N ASN A 23 1.52 2.46 -6.00
CA ASN A 23 1.91 1.37 -6.88
C ASN A 23 2.02 1.81 -8.35
N ALA A 24 1.08 2.61 -8.84
CA ALA A 24 1.12 3.13 -10.21
C ALA A 24 2.35 4.04 -10.44
N ILE A 25 2.65 4.93 -9.50
CA ILE A 25 3.84 5.81 -9.57
C ILE A 25 5.11 4.97 -9.55
N ILE A 26 5.21 3.98 -8.65
CA ILE A 26 6.38 3.09 -8.57
C ILE A 26 6.55 2.35 -9.90
N PHE A 27 5.48 1.83 -10.48
CA PHE A 27 5.54 1.12 -11.76
C PHE A 27 6.15 2.02 -12.85
N VAL A 28 5.65 3.25 -13.00
CA VAL A 28 6.16 4.22 -13.98
C VAL A 28 7.62 4.59 -13.68
N MET A 29 7.97 4.82 -12.41
CA MET A 29 9.32 5.22 -12.00
C MET A 29 10.35 4.09 -12.10
N THR A 30 9.91 2.85 -12.31
CA THR A 30 10.79 1.70 -12.51
C THR A 30 11.17 1.52 -13.99
N ILE A 31 10.38 2.04 -14.94
CA ILE A 31 10.64 1.97 -16.40
C ILE A 31 12.00 2.59 -16.79
N PRO A 32 12.41 3.76 -16.23
CA PRO A 32 13.71 4.34 -16.55
C PRO A 32 14.90 3.41 -16.28
N TYR A 33 14.80 2.40 -15.39
CA TYR A 33 15.92 1.49 -15.10
C TYR A 33 16.34 0.63 -16.29
N PHE A 34 15.47 0.42 -17.28
CA PHE A 34 15.82 -0.33 -18.48
C PHE A 34 16.68 0.48 -19.47
N PHE A 35 16.58 1.81 -19.42
CA PHE A 35 17.13 2.71 -20.43
C PHE A 35 18.11 3.74 -19.87
N ALA A 36 18.12 3.97 -18.55
CA ALA A 36 18.92 5.01 -17.94
C ALA A 36 20.39 4.59 -17.84
N TYR A 37 21.25 5.36 -18.50
CA TYR A 37 22.71 5.34 -18.35
C TYR A 37 23.21 6.49 -17.47
N ASN A 38 22.30 7.34 -16.96
CA ASN A 38 22.61 8.54 -16.20
C ASN A 38 22.32 8.35 -14.71
N LEU A 39 23.34 8.57 -13.87
CA LEU A 39 23.26 8.45 -12.42
C LEU A 39 22.19 9.36 -11.79
N TYR A 40 21.98 10.57 -12.31
CA TYR A 40 20.96 11.49 -11.80
C TYR A 40 19.54 10.97 -12.00
N VAL A 41 19.29 10.27 -13.11
CA VAL A 41 17.99 9.64 -13.38
C VAL A 41 17.78 8.47 -12.42
N LEU A 42 18.81 7.65 -12.20
CA LEU A 42 18.76 6.54 -11.23
C LEU A 42 18.51 7.03 -9.79
N ALA A 43 19.18 8.10 -9.38
CA ALA A 43 19.05 8.66 -8.03
C ALA A 43 17.67 9.29 -7.81
N SER A 44 17.16 10.05 -8.79
CA SER A 44 15.85 10.71 -8.67
C SER A 44 14.70 9.71 -8.65
N THR A 45 14.70 8.68 -9.50
CA THR A 45 13.65 7.64 -9.49
C THR A 45 13.67 6.83 -8.21
N ARG A 46 14.87 6.49 -7.68
CA ARG A 46 15.01 5.84 -6.36
C ARG A 46 14.42 6.66 -5.22
N PHE A 47 14.68 7.96 -5.23
CA PHE A 47 14.13 8.86 -4.23
C PHE A 47 12.61 8.86 -4.25
N VAL A 48 12.01 8.98 -5.44
CA VAL A 48 10.54 8.96 -5.60
C VAL A 48 9.95 7.62 -5.18
N ILE A 49 10.55 6.50 -5.61
CA ILE A 49 10.11 5.15 -5.21
C ILE A 49 10.17 4.99 -3.69
N GLY A 50 11.24 5.45 -3.03
CA GLY A 50 11.36 5.40 -1.57
C GLY A 50 10.27 6.20 -0.85
N VAL A 51 9.85 7.36 -1.40
CA VAL A 51 8.72 8.14 -0.88
C VAL A 51 7.40 7.37 -1.05
N CYS A 52 7.13 6.82 -2.23
CA CYS A 52 5.92 6.03 -2.49
C CYS A 52 5.86 4.76 -1.63
N SER A 53 6.98 4.07 -1.40
CA SER A 53 7.04 2.92 -0.50
C SER A 53 6.67 3.29 0.93
N ALA A 54 7.09 4.46 1.42
CA ALA A 54 6.68 4.95 2.73
C ALA A 54 5.17 5.23 2.81
N PHE A 55 4.57 5.76 1.73
CA PHE A 55 3.12 5.93 1.65
C PHE A 55 2.38 4.59 1.71
N ILE A 56 2.84 3.57 0.98
CA ILE A 56 2.23 2.23 0.98
C ILE A 56 2.27 1.63 2.37
N ILE A 57 3.42 1.69 3.07
CA ILE A 57 3.56 1.13 4.42
C ILE A 57 2.57 1.82 5.37
N ASN A 58 2.54 3.15 5.36
CA ASN A 58 1.62 3.89 6.23
C ASN A 58 0.14 3.60 5.89
N ALA A 59 -0.20 3.55 4.60
CA ALA A 59 -1.55 3.24 4.14
C ALA A 59 -2.00 1.85 4.52
N THR A 60 -1.10 0.88 4.40
CA THR A 60 -1.37 -0.52 4.75
C THR A 60 -1.56 -0.67 6.25
N SER A 61 -0.73 -0.02 7.07
CA SER A 61 -0.89 -0.01 8.52
C SER A 61 -2.22 0.62 8.95
N CYS A 62 -2.61 1.76 8.36
CA CYS A 62 -3.92 2.36 8.62
C CYS A 62 -5.07 1.46 8.15
N TYR A 63 -4.96 0.87 6.96
CA TYR A 63 -5.96 -0.03 6.41
C TYR A 63 -6.19 -1.23 7.32
N ILE A 64 -5.11 -1.87 7.81
CA ILE A 64 -5.20 -3.01 8.73
C ILE A 64 -5.81 -2.59 10.07
N GLY A 65 -5.38 -1.45 10.64
CA GLY A 65 -5.95 -0.94 11.89
C GLY A 65 -7.45 -0.61 11.79
N GLU A 66 -7.93 -0.31 10.58
CA GLU A 66 -9.34 0.02 10.34
C GLU A 66 -10.19 -1.17 9.88
N ALA A 67 -9.58 -2.19 9.27
CA ALA A 67 -10.26 -3.37 8.75
C ALA A 67 -10.27 -4.55 9.72
N VAL A 68 -9.31 -4.61 10.65
CA VAL A 68 -9.12 -5.74 11.57
C VAL A 68 -9.65 -5.41 12.97
N PRO A 69 -10.38 -6.33 13.62
CA PRO A 69 -10.81 -6.16 15.02
C PRO A 69 -9.60 -6.08 15.95
N SER A 70 -9.72 -5.29 17.02
CA SER A 70 -8.63 -4.93 17.95
C SER A 70 -7.85 -6.14 18.49
N GLU A 71 -8.53 -7.25 18.73
CA GLU A 71 -7.97 -8.51 19.24
C GLU A 71 -6.88 -9.10 18.34
N TYR A 72 -7.00 -8.95 17.01
CA TYR A 72 -6.05 -9.50 16.03
C TYR A 72 -5.12 -8.45 15.43
N GLN A 73 -5.26 -7.17 15.79
CA GLN A 73 -4.46 -6.09 15.19
C GLN A 73 -2.95 -6.28 15.40
N THR A 74 -2.52 -6.75 16.56
CA THR A 74 -1.09 -7.00 16.83
C THR A 74 -0.56 -8.13 15.94
N THR A 75 -1.28 -9.25 15.90
CA THR A 75 -0.90 -10.42 15.09
C THR A 75 -0.84 -10.08 13.61
N ILE A 76 -1.88 -9.44 13.08
CA ILE A 76 -1.92 -9.05 11.65
C ILE A 76 -0.93 -7.92 11.38
N GLY A 77 -0.71 -7.00 12.32
CA GLY A 77 0.28 -5.92 12.18
C GLY A 77 1.71 -6.46 11.97
N THR A 78 2.07 -7.56 12.62
CA THR A 78 3.40 -8.18 12.40
C THR A 78 3.60 -8.69 10.97
N THR A 79 2.52 -9.04 10.25
CA THR A 79 2.61 -9.54 8.87
C THR A 79 3.18 -8.49 7.91
N ILE A 80 3.00 -7.20 8.19
CA ILE A 80 3.61 -6.10 7.41
C ILE A 80 5.13 -6.20 7.47
N ASN A 81 5.70 -6.32 8.68
CA ASN A 81 7.14 -6.44 8.87
C ASN A 81 7.67 -7.75 8.29
N THR A 82 6.96 -8.86 8.49
CA THR A 82 7.32 -10.15 7.88
C THR A 82 7.37 -10.05 6.35
N GLY A 83 6.39 -9.37 5.73
CA GLY A 83 6.37 -9.12 4.29
C GLY A 83 7.55 -8.27 3.82
N LEU A 84 7.87 -7.18 4.55
CA LEU A 84 9.03 -6.32 4.24
C LEU A 84 10.35 -7.09 4.29
N VAL A 85 10.58 -7.84 5.37
CA VAL A 85 11.80 -8.66 5.55
C VAL A 85 11.89 -9.74 4.48
N SER A 86 10.76 -10.39 4.15
CA SER A 86 10.70 -11.41 3.10
C SER A 86 11.05 -10.83 1.72
N GLY A 87 10.56 -9.62 1.41
CA GLY A 87 10.90 -8.93 0.16
C GLY A 87 12.39 -8.58 0.05
N ILE A 88 13.00 -8.13 1.16
CA ILE A 88 14.45 -7.89 1.24
C ILE A 88 15.21 -9.21 1.02
N PHE A 89 14.80 -10.28 1.70
CA PHE A 89 15.43 -11.59 1.58
C PHE A 89 15.41 -12.12 0.14
N ILE A 90 14.26 -12.05 -0.53
CA ILE A 90 14.11 -12.45 -1.94
C ILE A 90 15.05 -11.61 -2.83
N THR A 91 15.03 -10.29 -2.67
CA THR A 91 15.88 -9.38 -3.46
C THR A 91 17.37 -9.67 -3.27
N SER A 92 17.79 -9.91 -2.03
CA SER A 92 19.16 -10.29 -1.71
C SER A 92 19.54 -11.64 -2.32
N GLY A 93 18.62 -12.60 -2.36
CA GLY A 93 18.83 -13.89 -3.04
C GLY A 93 19.08 -13.74 -4.54
N PHE A 94 18.33 -12.89 -5.24
CA PHE A 94 18.57 -12.58 -6.66
C PHE A 94 19.90 -11.84 -6.88
N ASN A 95 20.30 -10.98 -5.95
CA ASN A 95 21.59 -10.29 -6.04
C ASN A 95 22.78 -11.24 -5.84
N LEU A 96 22.62 -12.34 -5.10
CA LEU A 96 23.68 -13.36 -4.95
C LEU A 96 24.00 -14.06 -6.29
N ALA A 97 23.04 -14.12 -7.21
CA ALA A 97 23.23 -14.69 -8.54
C ALA A 97 24.01 -13.76 -9.49
N LEU A 98 24.31 -12.53 -9.07
CA LEU A 98 25.14 -11.61 -9.85
C LEU A 98 26.63 -11.92 -9.63
N PRO A 99 27.46 -11.86 -10.69
CA PRO A 99 28.90 -12.02 -10.53
C PRO A 99 29.44 -10.89 -9.62
N TYR A 100 30.04 -11.28 -8.49
CA TYR A 100 30.72 -10.38 -7.59
C TYR A 100 32.20 -10.33 -7.97
N TRP A 101 32.74 -9.13 -8.17
CA TRP A 101 34.19 -8.92 -8.28
C TRP A 101 34.62 -7.92 -7.21
N THR A 102 35.79 -8.15 -6.64
CA THR A 102 36.40 -7.23 -5.70
C THR A 102 37.25 -6.21 -6.46
N ALA A 103 37.49 -5.03 -5.88
CA ALA A 103 38.30 -3.98 -6.50
C ALA A 103 39.78 -4.40 -6.74
N GLU A 104 40.21 -5.54 -6.19
CA GLU A 104 41.54 -6.12 -6.36
C GLU A 104 41.62 -7.18 -7.47
N GLU A 105 40.49 -7.66 -7.98
CA GLU A 105 40.45 -8.66 -9.06
C GLU A 105 40.11 -7.98 -10.38
N ASP A 106 40.83 -8.33 -11.45
CA ASP A 106 40.48 -7.90 -12.80
C ASP A 106 39.00 -8.24 -13.05
N PRO A 107 38.17 -7.26 -13.48
CA PRO A 107 36.76 -7.51 -13.68
C PRO A 107 36.60 -8.67 -14.66
N PRO A 108 35.78 -9.68 -14.32
CA PRO A 108 35.58 -10.83 -15.20
C PRO A 108 35.12 -10.33 -16.57
N ALA A 109 35.66 -10.91 -17.65
CA ALA A 109 35.32 -10.52 -19.02
C ALA A 109 33.79 -10.50 -19.21
N GLY A 110 33.22 -9.31 -19.42
CA GLY A 110 31.77 -9.08 -19.49
C GLY A 110 31.15 -8.32 -18.30
N ALA A 111 31.92 -7.89 -17.29
CA ALA A 111 31.42 -7.05 -16.20
C ALA A 111 30.94 -5.67 -16.68
N GLU A 112 31.59 -5.09 -17.68
CA GLU A 112 31.20 -3.80 -18.29
C GLU A 112 29.90 -3.90 -19.11
N ASP A 113 29.62 -5.07 -19.70
CA ASP A 113 28.42 -5.38 -20.48
C ASP A 113 27.33 -6.08 -19.65
N SER A 114 27.53 -6.23 -18.34
CA SER A 114 26.61 -6.99 -17.50
C SER A 114 25.35 -6.18 -17.19
N TYR A 115 24.34 -6.29 -18.05
CA TYR A 115 23.01 -5.70 -17.85
C TYR A 115 22.19 -6.39 -16.75
N LEU A 116 22.76 -7.38 -16.04
CA LEU A 116 22.07 -8.18 -15.03
C LEU A 116 21.54 -7.34 -13.85
N TRP A 117 22.23 -6.26 -13.48
CA TRP A 117 21.76 -5.33 -12.43
C TRP A 117 20.41 -4.68 -12.78
N ARG A 118 20.09 -4.51 -14.07
CA ARG A 118 18.79 -3.99 -14.52
C ARG A 118 17.67 -4.97 -14.21
N ILE A 119 17.97 -6.27 -14.29
CA ILE A 119 17.02 -7.34 -13.95
C ILE A 119 16.68 -7.26 -12.46
N SER A 120 17.69 -7.16 -11.59
CA SER A 120 17.47 -7.02 -10.14
C SER A 120 16.62 -5.79 -9.80
N PHE A 121 16.82 -4.65 -10.47
CA PHE A 121 16.00 -3.46 -10.24
C PHE A 121 14.61 -3.54 -10.87
N SER A 122 14.44 -4.34 -11.93
CA SER A 122 13.13 -4.59 -12.53
C SER A 122 12.27 -5.57 -11.76
N LEU A 123 12.84 -6.37 -10.85
CA LEU A 123 12.11 -7.35 -10.02
C LEU A 123 10.94 -6.70 -9.25
N GLN A 124 11.11 -5.43 -8.88
CA GLN A 124 10.07 -4.61 -8.26
C GLN A 124 8.79 -4.51 -9.11
N LEU A 125 8.90 -4.49 -10.45
CA LEU A 125 7.71 -4.44 -11.32
C LEU A 125 6.81 -5.64 -11.12
N GLY A 126 7.38 -6.83 -10.98
CA GLY A 126 6.61 -8.05 -10.73
C GLY A 126 5.82 -7.94 -9.42
N SER A 127 6.49 -7.56 -8.34
CA SER A 127 5.86 -7.40 -7.03
C SER A 127 4.76 -6.34 -7.03
N VAL A 128 5.01 -5.18 -7.65
CA VAL A 128 4.04 -4.07 -7.73
C VAL A 128 2.85 -4.43 -8.62
N ALA A 129 3.08 -5.12 -9.74
CA ALA A 129 2.01 -5.60 -10.61
C ALA A 129 1.11 -6.60 -9.89
N ILE A 130 1.71 -7.60 -9.23
CA ILE A 130 0.97 -8.59 -8.42
C ILE A 130 0.17 -7.87 -7.34
N SER A 131 0.81 -7.01 -6.55
CA SER A 131 0.12 -6.24 -5.50
C SER A 131 -1.05 -5.43 -6.07
N SER A 132 -0.84 -4.75 -7.20
CA SER A 132 -1.89 -3.96 -7.85
C SER A 132 -3.07 -4.83 -8.31
N ILE A 133 -2.81 -6.01 -8.88
CA ILE A 133 -3.84 -6.99 -9.24
C ILE A 133 -4.64 -7.39 -7.99
N PHE A 134 -3.97 -7.71 -6.88
CA PHE A 134 -4.67 -8.06 -5.64
C PHE A 134 -5.58 -6.93 -5.13
N TRP A 135 -5.10 -5.69 -5.13
CA TRP A 135 -5.89 -4.51 -4.72
C TRP A 135 -7.00 -4.12 -5.70
N LEU A 136 -6.89 -4.51 -6.97
CA LEU A 136 -7.91 -4.28 -7.97
C LEU A 136 -9.03 -5.33 -7.91
N PHE A 137 -8.69 -6.61 -7.73
CA PHE A 137 -9.65 -7.71 -7.81
C PHE A 137 -10.20 -8.19 -6.47
N PHE A 138 -9.37 -8.27 -5.42
CA PHE A 138 -9.79 -8.86 -4.14
C PHE A 138 -10.20 -7.80 -3.12
N PHE A 139 -9.43 -6.74 -2.97
CA PHE A 139 -9.69 -5.68 -1.98
C PHE A 139 -10.39 -4.48 -2.64
N ARG A 140 -11.65 -4.64 -3.05
CA ARG A 140 -12.37 -3.63 -3.84
C ARG A 140 -12.87 -2.43 -3.01
N ASN A 141 -13.13 -2.65 -1.72
CA ASN A 141 -13.76 -1.65 -0.85
C ASN A 141 -12.74 -0.94 0.06
N GLU A 142 -12.97 0.34 0.36
CA GLU A 142 -12.23 1.07 1.40
C GLU A 142 -12.69 0.58 2.79
N PRO A 143 -11.86 0.69 3.84
CA PRO A 143 -12.21 0.17 5.15
C PRO A 143 -13.38 0.97 5.75
N LEU A 144 -14.33 0.26 6.35
CA LEU A 144 -15.60 0.83 6.81
C LEU A 144 -15.40 1.94 7.85
N LYS A 145 -14.46 1.76 8.79
CA LYS A 145 -14.13 2.78 9.80
C LYS A 145 -13.66 4.09 9.16
N PHE A 146 -12.94 4.04 8.05
CA PHE A 146 -12.59 5.24 7.30
C PHE A 146 -13.80 5.88 6.63
N LEU A 147 -14.63 5.09 5.95
CA LEU A 147 -15.78 5.63 5.22
C LEU A 147 -16.76 6.32 6.17
N ILE A 148 -17.04 5.73 7.34
CA ILE A 148 -17.90 6.31 8.37
C ILE A 148 -17.29 7.59 8.94
N SER A 149 -16.01 7.56 9.36
CA SER A 149 -15.35 8.76 9.91
C SER A 149 -15.22 9.90 8.88
N LYS A 150 -15.12 9.58 7.59
CA LYS A 150 -15.15 10.56 6.51
C LYS A 150 -16.54 11.10 6.26
N ALA A 151 -17.57 10.24 6.24
CA ALA A 151 -18.96 10.64 6.10
C ALA A 151 -19.44 11.53 7.26
N GLU A 152 -18.99 11.28 8.49
CA GLU A 152 -19.27 12.16 9.65
C GLU A 152 -18.66 13.56 9.50
N ARG A 153 -17.52 13.68 8.80
CA ARG A 153 -16.87 14.97 8.51
C ARG A 153 -17.46 15.69 7.31
N ASP A 154 -17.74 14.96 6.23
CA ASP A 154 -18.18 15.50 4.95
C ASP A 154 -19.72 15.64 4.85
N GLY A 155 -20.46 15.03 5.78
CA GLY A 155 -21.93 15.05 5.86
C GLY A 155 -22.61 13.86 5.17
N MET A 156 -23.90 13.63 5.49
CA MET A 156 -24.67 12.47 4.99
C MET A 156 -24.88 12.45 3.47
N ASN A 157 -24.79 13.60 2.78
CA ASN A 157 -24.89 13.68 1.31
C ASN A 157 -23.54 13.46 0.60
N SER A 158 -22.50 13.05 1.32
CA SER A 158 -21.16 12.85 0.74
C SER A 158 -21.04 11.49 0.05
N SER A 159 -20.17 11.40 -0.96
CA SER A 159 -19.85 10.13 -1.64
C SER A 159 -19.25 9.09 -0.69
N ALA A 160 -18.67 9.51 0.44
CA ALA A 160 -18.20 8.62 1.49
C ALA A 160 -19.35 7.91 2.22
N HIS A 161 -20.48 8.59 2.44
CA HIS A 161 -21.66 8.00 3.05
C HIS A 161 -22.31 6.97 2.12
N GLU A 162 -22.48 7.31 0.84
CA GLU A 162 -23.01 6.38 -0.17
C GLU A 162 -22.13 5.12 -0.31
N GLU A 163 -20.80 5.29 -0.31
CA GLU A 163 -19.85 4.19 -0.35
C GLU A 163 -19.89 3.35 0.95
N ALA A 164 -20.05 3.98 2.12
CA ALA A 164 -20.23 3.28 3.40
C ALA A 164 -21.51 2.43 3.42
N SER A 165 -22.64 3.01 3.01
CA SER A 165 -23.95 2.34 2.98
C SER A 165 -23.96 1.17 1.99
N ARG A 166 -23.29 1.32 0.83
CA ARG A 166 -23.11 0.21 -0.12
C ARG A 166 -22.35 -0.95 0.52
N VAL A 167 -21.23 -0.66 1.20
CA VAL A 167 -20.41 -1.70 1.85
C VAL A 167 -21.16 -2.37 2.99
N LEU A 168 -21.92 -1.61 3.78
CA LEU A 168 -22.79 -2.17 4.84
C LEU A 168 -23.84 -3.10 4.26
N ARG A 169 -24.51 -2.69 3.18
CA ARG A 169 -25.52 -3.51 2.51
C ARG A 169 -24.95 -4.81 1.96
N GLU A 170 -23.77 -4.76 1.36
CA GLU A 170 -23.06 -5.94 0.85
C GLU A 170 -22.63 -6.90 1.98
N ASN A 171 -22.15 -6.37 3.11
CA ASN A 171 -21.60 -7.19 4.20
C ASN A 171 -22.66 -7.73 5.19
N TYR A 172 -23.76 -7.00 5.40
CA TYR A 172 -24.80 -7.34 6.37
C TYR A 172 -26.09 -7.86 5.72
N GLU A 173 -26.10 -8.09 4.40
CA GLU A 173 -27.26 -8.55 3.62
C GLU A 173 -28.53 -7.74 3.91
N LEU A 174 -28.37 -6.44 4.16
CA LEU A 174 -29.49 -5.59 4.56
C LEU A 174 -30.52 -5.56 3.42
N MET A 175 -31.75 -5.97 3.75
CA MET A 175 -32.91 -5.83 2.87
C MET A 175 -33.08 -4.35 2.53
N ALA A 176 -33.47 -4.05 1.28
CA ALA A 176 -33.63 -2.70 0.76
C ALA A 176 -34.66 -1.90 1.58
N GLY A 177 -34.20 -1.27 2.65
CA GLY A 177 -35.01 -0.51 3.60
C GLY A 177 -34.13 0.55 4.22
N GLU A 178 -34.36 1.80 3.83
CA GLU A 178 -33.59 2.99 4.23
C GLU A 178 -33.43 3.09 5.77
N GLN A 179 -34.45 2.65 6.51
CA GLN A 179 -34.44 2.65 7.97
C GLN A 179 -33.55 1.55 8.57
N SER A 180 -33.53 0.35 7.98
CA SER A 180 -32.64 -0.73 8.41
C SER A 180 -31.17 -0.43 8.10
N GLU A 181 -30.90 0.29 7.01
CA GLU A 181 -29.56 0.76 6.65
C GLU A 181 -29.08 1.85 7.62
N MET A 182 -29.95 2.80 7.95
CA MET A 182 -29.65 3.84 8.93
C MET A 182 -29.41 3.30 10.34
N ASP A 183 -30.22 2.33 10.78
CA ASP A 183 -30.06 1.70 12.09
C ASP A 183 -28.73 0.92 12.17
N ALA A 184 -28.40 0.15 11.13
CA ALA A 184 -27.13 -0.56 11.05
C ALA A 184 -25.93 0.41 11.01
N TYR A 185 -26.04 1.53 10.27
CA TYR A 185 -25.00 2.57 10.25
C TYR A 185 -24.82 3.20 11.63
N ALA A 186 -25.91 3.53 12.32
CA ALA A 186 -25.88 4.13 13.65
C ALA A 186 -25.25 3.18 14.68
N ASP A 187 -25.58 1.89 14.63
CA ASP A 187 -25.02 0.88 15.52
C ASP A 187 -23.52 0.68 15.30
N VAL A 188 -23.07 0.63 14.03
CA VAL A 188 -21.65 0.53 13.71
C VAL A 188 -20.88 1.79 14.10
N SER A 189 -21.44 2.98 13.85
CA SER A 189 -20.83 4.25 14.28
C SER A 189 -20.69 4.30 15.82
N ARG A 190 -21.72 3.90 16.57
CA ARG A 190 -21.66 3.82 18.04
C ARG A 190 -20.60 2.83 18.52
N ALA A 191 -20.52 1.65 17.90
CA ALA A 191 -19.50 0.65 18.26
C ALA A 191 -18.07 1.20 18.05
N ILE A 192 -17.84 1.91 16.93
CA ILE A 192 -16.54 2.55 16.65
C ILE A 192 -16.22 3.64 17.69
N GLN A 193 -17.21 4.44 18.09
CA GLN A 193 -17.02 5.48 19.12
C GLN A 193 -16.74 4.89 20.50
N GLN A 194 -17.38 3.77 20.86
CA GLN A 194 -17.12 3.06 22.11
C GLN A 194 -15.70 2.46 22.15
N GLU A 195 -15.24 1.86 21.05
CA GLU A 195 -13.85 1.41 20.93
C GLU A 195 -12.86 2.58 21.07
N ALA A 196 -13.14 3.71 20.43
CA ALA A 196 -12.29 4.90 20.49
C ALA A 196 -12.24 5.57 21.88
N GLY A 197 -13.28 5.42 22.70
CA GLY A 197 -13.31 5.92 24.08
C GLY A 197 -12.69 4.99 25.13
N SER A 198 -12.31 3.77 24.73
CA SER A 198 -11.73 2.75 25.61
C SER A 198 -10.19 2.64 25.52
N GLN A 199 -9.57 3.45 24.65
CA GLN A 199 -8.11 3.62 24.51
C GLN A 199 -7.63 4.88 25.24
#